data_AF-A0A3D2WAR2-F1
#
_entry.id   AF-A0A3D2WAR2-F1
#
_cell.length_a   1.000
_cell.length_b   1.000
_cell.length_c   1.000
_cell.angle_alpha   90.00
_cell.angle_beta   90.00
_cell.angle_gamma   90.00
#
_symmetry.space_group_name_H-M   'P 1'
#
loop_
_entity.id
_entity.type
_entity.pdbx_description
1 polymer ?
#
loop_
_entity_poly.entity_id
_entity_poly.type
_entity_poly.pdbx_seq_one_letter_code
_entity_poly.pdbx_strand_id
1 'polypeptide(L)'
;YNENAGDHHYTKNKAERDALIKAGWKDEKIGWYSDDNEEVPLYRQYNPYAVSGSHNYTTNKKENDALVKIGWIAEGIGWYGVNN
;
A
#
# COMPACT_ATOMS: atom_id res chain seq x y z
N TYR A 1 0.45 -0.65 12.12
CA TYR A 1 -0.53 0.36 12.59
C TYR A 1 0.14 1.65 13.03
N ASN A 2 -0.41 2.79 12.62
CA ASN A 2 -0.05 4.14 13.10
C ASN A 2 -1.16 4.70 14.00
N GLU A 3 -0.89 4.82 15.30
CA GLU A 3 -1.86 5.33 16.28
C GLU A 3 -2.28 6.79 16.03
N ASN A 4 -1.43 7.61 15.42
CA ASN A 4 -1.71 9.03 15.19
C ASN A 4 -2.70 9.25 14.03
N ALA A 5 -2.66 8.38 13.01
CA ALA A 5 -3.49 8.47 11.81
C ALA A 5 -4.63 7.44 11.78
N GLY A 6 -4.52 6.36 12.55
CA GLY A 6 -5.42 5.20 12.44
C GLY A 6 -5.13 4.32 11.23
N ASP A 7 -3.98 4.49 10.57
CA ASP A 7 -3.66 3.83 9.30
C ASP A 7 -2.95 2.48 9.51
N HIS A 8 -3.28 1.53 8.63
CA HIS A 8 -2.44 0.35 8.35
C HIS A 8 -1.68 0.57 7.04
N HIS A 9 -0.44 0.08 6.98
CA HIS A 9 0.39 0.12 5.78
C HIS A 9 0.85 -1.28 5.42
N TYR A 10 0.71 -1.64 4.15
CA TYR A 10 1.03 -2.97 3.65
C TYR A 10 2.16 -2.88 2.62
N THR A 11 3.17 -3.71 2.81
CA THR A 11 4.35 -3.72 1.94
C THR A 11 5.07 -5.07 1.93
N LYS A 12 5.61 -5.43 0.77
CA LYS A 12 6.58 -6.53 0.61
C LYS A 12 8.02 -6.10 0.94
N ASN A 13 8.26 -4.79 1.03
CA ASN A 13 9.60 -4.24 1.23
C ASN A 13 9.98 -4.23 2.71
N LYS A 14 10.96 -5.06 3.08
CA LYS A 14 11.50 -5.15 4.43
C LYS A 14 12.02 -3.80 4.94
N ALA A 15 12.73 -3.04 4.10
CA ALA A 15 13.32 -1.77 4.49
C ALA A 15 12.26 -0.69 4.76
N GLU A 16 11.18 -0.66 3.97
CA GLU A 16 10.04 0.25 4.20
C GLU A 16 9.36 -0.05 5.53
N ARG A 17 9.07 -1.32 5.81
CA ARG A 17 8.53 -1.75 7.11
C ARG A 17 9.45 -1.33 8.26
N ASP A 18 10.74 -1.62 8.16
CA ASP A 18 11.69 -1.30 9.24
C ASP A 18 11.82 0.22 9.46
N ALA A 19 11.72 1.03 8.39
CA ALA A 19 11.67 2.48 8.50
C ALA A 19 10.41 2.98 9.21
N LEU A 20 9.23 2.41 8.92
CA LEU A 20 7.98 2.75 9.60
C LEU A 20 8.02 2.38 11.09
N ILE A 21 8.58 1.20 11.43
CA ILE A 21 8.79 0.80 12.83
C ILE A 21 9.67 1.82 13.55
N LYS A 22 10.78 2.22 12.93
CA LYS A 22 11.66 3.26 13.48
C LYS A 22 10.96 4.61 13.64
N ALA A 23 9.98 4.92 12.79
CA ALA A 23 9.13 6.10 12.88
C ALA A 23 7.99 5.98 13.90
N GLY A 24 7.92 4.89 14.68
CA GLY A 24 6.94 4.69 15.75
C GLY A 24 5.70 3.90 15.35
N TRP A 25 5.65 3.33 14.15
CA TRP A 25 4.55 2.45 13.76
C TRP A 25 4.66 1.11 14.49
N LYS A 26 3.52 0.56 14.91
CA LYS A 26 3.44 -0.78 15.48
C LYS A 26 3.51 -1.84 14.37
N ASP A 27 4.48 -2.74 14.49
CA ASP A 27 4.60 -3.93 13.64
C ASP A 27 3.53 -4.98 14.00
N GLU A 28 2.64 -5.24 13.06
CA GLU A 28 1.52 -6.19 13.22
C GLU A 28 1.82 -7.57 12.64
N LYS A 29 3.08 -7.81 12.24
CA LYS A 29 3.54 -9.07 11.62
C LYS A 29 2.92 -9.29 10.24
N ILE A 30 3.07 -10.52 9.73
CA ILE A 30 2.63 -10.89 8.38
C ILE A 30 1.11 -11.07 8.41
N GLY A 31 0.38 -10.28 7.62
CA GLY A 31 -1.05 -10.47 7.40
C GLY A 31 -1.37 -11.48 6.29
N TRP A 32 -0.59 -11.46 5.20
CA TRP A 32 -0.70 -12.36 4.05
C TRP A 32 0.56 -12.33 3.19
N TYR A 33 0.63 -13.22 2.20
CA TYR A 33 1.69 -13.26 1.19
C TYR A 33 1.17 -12.79 -0.18
N SER A 34 2.08 -12.24 -0.99
CA SER A 34 1.82 -12.00 -2.41
C SER A 34 1.64 -13.34 -3.11
N ASP A 35 0.83 -13.34 -4.17
CA ASP A 35 0.83 -14.44 -5.12
C ASP A 35 2.18 -14.52 -5.84
N ASP A 36 2.75 -15.73 -5.86
CA ASP A 36 4.03 -16.05 -6.50
C ASP A 36 3.88 -16.20 -8.02
N ASN A 37 2.67 -16.48 -8.51
CA ASN A 37 2.36 -16.54 -9.94
C ASN A 37 2.13 -15.14 -10.55
N GLU A 38 2.11 -14.09 -9.73
CA GLU A 38 1.89 -12.70 -10.11
C GLU A 38 0.61 -12.46 -10.94
N GLU A 39 -0.49 -13.16 -10.62
CA GLU A 39 -1.67 -13.20 -11.48
C GLU A 39 -2.46 -11.88 -11.51
N VAL A 40 -2.73 -11.27 -10.34
CA VAL A 40 -3.55 -10.05 -10.24
C VAL A 40 -2.75 -8.92 -9.60
N PRO A 41 -2.33 -7.87 -10.34
CA PRO A 41 -1.57 -6.77 -9.76
C PRO A 41 -2.45 -5.88 -8.86
N LEU A 42 -1.94 -5.53 -7.68
CA LEU A 42 -2.51 -4.48 -6.83
C LEU A 42 -1.64 -3.22 -6.92
N TYR A 43 -2.20 -2.18 -7.52
CA TYR A 43 -1.56 -0.86 -7.65
C TYR A 43 -1.65 -0.11 -6.33
N ARG A 44 -0.51 0.45 -5.89
CA ARG A 44 -0.40 1.31 -4.71
C ARG A 44 -0.28 2.77 -5.11
N GLN A 45 -1.05 3.64 -4.46
CA GLN A 45 -0.91 5.10 -4.58
C GLN A 45 -0.87 5.76 -3.21
N TYR A 46 -0.13 6.85 -3.11
CA TYR A 46 -0.03 7.69 -1.91
C TYR A 46 -0.68 9.07 -2.15
N ASN A 47 -1.51 9.52 -1.21
CA ASN A 47 -2.09 10.84 -1.18
C ASN A 47 -1.26 11.77 -0.26
N PRO A 48 -0.47 12.70 -0.80
CA PRO A 48 0.34 13.62 0.01
C PRO A 48 -0.48 14.65 0.79
N TYR A 49 -1.78 14.78 0.51
CA TYR A 49 -2.68 15.74 1.14
C TYR A 49 -3.52 15.13 2.27
N ALA A 50 -3.46 13.81 2.46
CA ALA A 50 -4.24 13.11 3.46
C ALA A 50 -3.50 13.01 4.80
N VAL A 51 -4.23 13.24 5.89
CA VAL A 51 -3.74 13.00 7.26
C VAL A 51 -3.89 11.52 7.65
N SER A 52 -4.95 10.87 7.16
CA SER A 52 -5.26 9.44 7.33
C SER A 52 -5.87 8.90 6.05
N GLY A 53 -5.89 7.57 5.88
CA GLY A 53 -6.25 6.93 4.62
C GLY A 53 -5.30 7.33 3.49
N SER A 54 -4.03 7.54 3.84
CA SER A 54 -3.04 8.15 2.95
C SER A 54 -2.60 7.24 1.81
N HIS A 55 -2.84 5.93 1.90
CA HIS A 55 -2.50 4.97 0.85
C HIS A 55 -3.75 4.23 0.37
N ASN A 56 -3.81 4.00 -0.94
CA ASN A 56 -4.82 3.17 -1.58
C ASN A 56 -4.16 1.98 -2.29
N TYR A 57 -4.86 0.84 -2.28
CA TYR A 57 -4.46 -0.40 -2.94
C TYR A 57 -5.62 -0.93 -3.77
N THR A 58 -5.43 -1.06 -5.08
CA THR A 58 -6.52 -1.44 -5.97
C THR A 58 -6.06 -2.33 -7.10
N THR A 59 -6.88 -3.30 -7.50
CA THR A 59 -6.69 -4.07 -8.74
C THR A 59 -7.19 -3.31 -9.97
N ASN A 60 -7.94 -2.22 -9.77
CA ASN A 60 -8.52 -1.43 -10.84
C ASN A 60 -7.52 -0.37 -11.35
N LYS A 61 -6.90 -0.64 -12.49
CA LYS A 61 -5.98 0.31 -13.12
C LYS A 61 -6.65 1.66 -13.45
N LYS A 62 -7.95 1.69 -13.77
CA LYS A 62 -8.65 2.96 -14.05
C LYS A 62 -8.79 3.82 -12.80
N GLU A 63 -9.00 3.21 -11.64
CA GLU A 63 -9.01 3.92 -10.34
C GLU A 63 -7.62 4.48 -10.02
N ASN A 64 -6.57 3.65 -10.16
CA ASN A 64 -5.17 4.10 -10.03
C ASN A 64 -4.93 5.35 -10.89
N ASP A 65 -5.22 5.26 -12.19
CA ASP A 65 -4.93 6.33 -13.14
C ASP A 65 -5.78 7.59 -12.83
N ALA A 66 -7.01 7.43 -12.34
CA ALA A 66 -7.87 8.53 -11.93
C ALA A 66 -7.34 9.24 -10.67
N LEU A 67 -6.90 8.51 -9.65
CA LEU A 67 -6.30 9.07 -8.44
C LEU A 67 -5.00 9.82 -8.75
N VAL A 68 -4.16 9.24 -9.61
CA VAL A 68 -2.92 9.88 -10.06
C VAL A 68 -3.22 11.19 -10.79
N LYS A 69 -4.26 11.22 -11.64
CA LYS A 69 -4.68 12.43 -12.34
C LYS A 69 -5.11 13.57 -11.41
N ILE A 70 -5.62 13.25 -10.23
CA ILE A 70 -6.02 14.26 -9.22
C ILE A 70 -4.92 14.55 -8.19
N GLY A 71 -3.68 14.12 -8.46
CA GLY A 71 -2.49 14.50 -7.68
C GLY A 71 -1.99 13.46 -6.69
N TRP A 72 -2.53 12.24 -6.67
CA TRP A 72 -1.93 11.14 -5.92
C TRP A 72 -0.64 10.67 -6.62
N ILE A 73 0.29 10.14 -5.84
CA ILE A 73 1.57 9.63 -6.32
C ILE A 73 1.44 8.14 -6.58
N ALA A 74 1.64 7.69 -7.81
CA ALA A 74 1.74 6.27 -8.12
C ALA A 74 3.05 5.69 -7.56
N GLU A 75 2.94 4.57 -6.86
CA GLU A 75 4.10 3.86 -6.28
C GLU A 75 4.36 2.51 -6.96
N GLY A 76 3.55 2.18 -7.99
CA GLY A 76 3.67 0.93 -8.75
C GLY A 76 2.83 -0.19 -8.16
N ILE A 77 3.28 -1.43 -8.37
CA ILE A 77 2.59 -2.64 -7.86
C ILE A 77 3.07 -2.89 -6.43
N GLY A 78 2.13 -2.86 -5.47
CA GLY A 78 2.42 -3.17 -4.07
C GLY A 78 2.64 -4.68 -3.87
N TRP A 79 1.73 -5.50 -4.40
CA TRP A 79 1.80 -6.96 -4.43
C TRP A 79 0.84 -7.53 -5.47
N TYR A 80 0.81 -8.86 -5.59
CA TYR A 80 -0.12 -9.59 -6.44
C TYR A 80 -1.09 -10.43 -5.61
N GLY A 81 -2.34 -10.51 -6.05
CA GLY A 81 -3.36 -11.42 -5.54
C GLY A 81 -3.51 -12.64 -6.43
N VAL A 82 -4.05 -13.71 -5.85
CA VAL A 82 -4.41 -14.95 -6.57
C VAL A 82 -5.65 -14.74 -7.44
N ASN A 83 -5.72 -15.41 -8.59
CA ASN A 83 -6.88 -15.43 -9.47
C ASN A 83 -7.65 -16.75 -9.29
N ASN A 84 -8.82 -16.70 -8.67
CA ASN A 84 -9.69 -17.87 -8.45
C ASN A 84 -10.79 -18.00 -9.49
#